data_AF-A0A484LEG3-F1
#
_entry.id   AF-A0A484LEG3-F1
#
_cell.length_a   1.000
_cell.length_b   1.000
_cell.length_c   1.000
_cell.angle_alpha   90.00
_cell.angle_beta   90.00
_cell.angle_gamma   90.00
#
_symmetry.space_group_name_H-M   'P 1'
#
loop_
_entity.id
_entity.type
_entity.pdbx_description
1 polymer ?
#
loop_
_entity_poly.entity_id
_entity_poly.type
_entity_poly.pdbx_seq_one_letter_code
_entity_poly.pdbx_strand_id
1 'polypeptide(L)'
;MSRASAISAYLHRSRRGCSPIVYFRHRRHASFFSTDVEYPLTHPIYTVWAANTSLGKTLVSAGLSISFLSGVSGRKFIYLKPVQTGFPQDSDSRFVYRKFSEFVSLHRPESSVEASDHVLRASALASQELLGKNCGGGIVNLGWHEKKLLGSGQKSGISELVCKTLYAWKEALSPHVVAEKEGARIEDAEFLETLKSCLGANSETFVHECGENAEMMCVIETAGGVASPSPSGSLQCDLYRPFRLPGILVGDGKLGAF
;
A
#
# COMPACT_ATOMS: atom_id res chain seq x y z
N MET A 1 7.23 87.13 9.74
CA MET A 1 6.29 87.82 10.66
C MET A 1 5.24 86.80 11.11
N SER A 2 4.95 86.75 12.43
CA SER A 2 3.93 85.94 13.15
C SER A 2 4.14 84.40 13.14
N ARG A 3 4.38 83.60 14.20
CA ARG A 3 4.11 83.54 15.67
C ARG A 3 2.67 83.22 16.13
N ALA A 4 2.41 81.95 16.49
CA ALA A 4 1.58 81.42 17.62
C ALA A 4 1.36 79.88 17.39
N SER A 5 1.76 78.90 18.23
CA SER A 5 1.42 78.56 19.65
C SER A 5 -0.09 78.30 19.83
N ALA A 6 -0.66 77.23 20.43
CA ALA A 6 -0.26 76.26 21.48
C ALA A 6 -1.19 75.00 21.40
N ILE A 7 -0.77 73.77 21.77
CA ILE A 7 -1.04 73.01 23.05
C ILE A 7 -2.55 72.84 23.36
N SER A 8 -3.21 71.70 23.59
CA SER A 8 -3.01 70.44 24.37
C SER A 8 -4.12 69.45 23.91
N ALA A 9 -4.09 68.13 24.05
CA ALA A 9 -4.00 67.41 25.31
C ALA A 9 -3.71 65.91 25.11
N TYR A 10 -2.82 65.45 25.99
CA TYR A 10 -2.54 64.07 26.36
C TYR A 10 -3.78 63.36 26.93
N LEU A 11 -4.01 62.11 26.52
CA LEU A 11 -4.46 61.05 27.43
C LEU A 11 -3.67 59.77 27.15
N HIS A 12 -2.71 59.51 28.03
CA HIS A 12 -2.09 58.19 28.20
C HIS A 12 -3.12 57.23 28.80
N ARG A 13 -3.29 56.05 28.18
CA ARG A 13 -3.58 54.84 28.95
C ARG A 13 -2.78 53.65 28.44
N SER A 14 -1.97 53.18 29.39
CA SER A 14 -1.08 52.02 29.47
C SER A 14 -1.24 50.83 28.51
N ARG A 15 -0.09 50.49 27.91
CA ARG A 15 0.47 49.20 27.48
C ARG A 15 -0.29 47.91 27.87
N ARG A 16 -0.55 47.08 26.85
CA ARG A 16 -0.18 45.63 26.84
C ARG A 16 0.34 45.27 25.46
N GLY A 17 1.52 44.69 25.40
CA GLY A 17 2.22 44.36 24.15
C GLY A 17 1.54 43.23 23.39
N CYS A 18 1.30 43.44 22.10
CA CYS A 18 1.09 42.37 21.15
C CYS A 18 2.35 42.25 20.31
N SER A 19 3.06 41.13 20.46
CA SER A 19 4.12 40.71 19.55
C SER A 19 3.60 40.70 18.11
N PRO A 20 4.40 41.09 17.10
CA PRO A 20 3.98 40.93 15.73
C PRO A 20 3.81 39.44 15.46
N ILE A 21 2.60 39.04 15.06
CA ILE A 21 2.32 37.71 14.52
C ILE A 21 3.19 37.58 13.27
N VAL A 22 4.31 36.89 13.43
CA VAL A 22 5.09 36.39 12.30
C VAL A 22 4.18 35.38 11.62
N TYR A 23 3.53 35.80 10.54
CA TYR A 23 2.98 34.87 9.57
C TYR A 23 4.17 34.09 9.01
N PHE A 24 4.45 32.93 9.62
CA PHE A 24 5.13 31.86 8.92
C PHE A 24 4.19 31.46 7.78
N ARG A 25 4.34 32.14 6.63
CA ARG A 25 3.99 31.57 5.34
C ARG A 25 4.86 30.34 5.20
N HIS A 26 4.36 29.20 5.67
CA HIS A 26 4.77 27.92 5.12
C HIS A 26 4.47 28.02 3.62
N ARG A 27 5.51 28.29 2.83
CA ARG A 27 5.51 27.95 1.41
C ARG A 27 5.31 26.44 1.35
N ARG A 28 4.05 26.00 1.41
CA ARG A 28 3.67 24.72 0.82
C ARG A 28 3.96 24.90 -0.66
N HIS A 29 5.14 24.48 -1.11
CA HIS A 29 5.31 24.01 -2.46
C HIS A 29 4.46 22.73 -2.58
N ALA A 30 3.13 22.90 -2.55
CA ALA A 30 2.22 21.90 -3.09
C ALA A 30 2.29 22.07 -4.60
N SER A 31 3.42 21.66 -5.19
CA SER A 31 3.39 21.18 -6.55
C SER A 31 2.52 19.93 -6.50
N PHE A 32 1.21 20.11 -6.62
CA PHE A 32 0.30 19.07 -7.07
C PHE A 32 0.76 18.70 -8.47
N PHE A 33 1.83 17.90 -8.56
CA PHE A 33 2.13 17.21 -9.79
C PHE A 33 0.94 16.29 -10.00
N SER A 34 0.04 16.72 -10.89
CA SER A 34 -0.84 15.83 -11.63
C SER A 34 0.08 14.99 -12.50
N THR A 35 0.76 14.01 -11.89
CA THR A 35 1.26 12.89 -12.67
C THR A 35 0.02 12.12 -13.07
N ASP A 36 -0.36 12.22 -14.34
CA ASP A 36 -1.36 11.33 -14.90
C ASP A 36 -0.78 9.92 -14.82
N VAL A 37 -1.13 9.20 -13.76
CA VAL A 37 -0.68 7.83 -13.56
C VAL A 37 -1.59 6.94 -14.39
N GLU A 38 -1.10 6.51 -15.54
CA GLU A 38 -1.82 5.57 -16.39
C GLU A 38 -1.71 4.15 -15.84
N TYR A 39 -2.84 3.47 -15.66
CA TYR A 39 -2.92 2.09 -15.20
C TYR A 39 -4.12 1.41 -15.89
N PRO A 40 -4.11 0.07 -16.05
CA PRO A 40 -5.15 -0.64 -16.77
C PRO A 40 -6.51 -0.48 -16.09
N LEU A 41 -7.55 -0.20 -16.89
CA LEU A 41 -8.96 -0.15 -16.48
C LEU A 41 -9.76 -1.38 -16.98
N THR A 42 -9.07 -2.39 -17.50
CA THR A 42 -9.65 -3.62 -18.05
C THR A 42 -10.27 -4.52 -16.98
N HIS A 43 -9.96 -4.27 -15.71
CA HIS A 43 -10.39 -5.06 -14.57
C HIS A 43 -10.51 -4.18 -13.31
N PRO A 44 -11.34 -4.57 -12.33
CA PRO A 44 -11.46 -3.84 -11.07
C PRO A 44 -10.16 -3.87 -10.26
N ILE A 45 -9.72 -2.69 -9.82
CA ILE A 45 -8.60 -2.49 -8.90
C ILE A 45 -9.13 -1.72 -7.68
N TYR A 46 -9.10 -2.34 -6.50
CA TYR A 46 -9.57 -1.73 -5.25
C TYR A 46 -8.42 -1.48 -4.28
N THR A 47 -8.44 -0.34 -3.59
CA THR A 47 -7.56 -0.13 -2.42
C THR A 47 -8.27 -0.58 -1.14
N VAL A 48 -7.65 -1.46 -0.37
CA VAL A 48 -8.16 -1.93 0.93
C VAL A 48 -7.55 -1.08 2.04
N TRP A 49 -8.37 -0.19 2.59
CA TRP A 49 -8.08 0.72 3.68
C TRP A 49 -8.53 0.14 5.03
N ALA A 50 -8.03 0.71 6.13
CA ALA A 50 -8.62 0.49 7.45
C ALA A 50 -8.69 1.77 8.27
N ALA A 51 -9.66 1.81 9.18
CA ALA A 51 -9.75 2.87 10.17
C ALA A 51 -8.51 2.89 11.08
N ASN A 52 -7.96 1.72 11.43
CA ASN A 52 -6.76 1.59 12.25
C ASN A 52 -5.97 0.29 11.95
N THR A 53 -4.89 0.05 12.69
CA THR A 53 -4.18 -1.24 12.72
C THR A 53 -5.04 -2.33 13.38
N SER A 54 -4.70 -3.60 13.10
CA SER A 54 -5.29 -4.77 13.79
C SER A 54 -6.82 -4.92 13.66
N LEU A 55 -7.43 -4.41 12.59
CA LEU A 55 -8.85 -4.56 12.27
C LEU A 55 -9.16 -5.72 11.30
N GLY A 56 -8.15 -6.50 10.90
CA GLY A 56 -8.33 -7.63 10.01
C GLY A 56 -8.37 -7.29 8.51
N LYS A 57 -7.65 -6.25 8.05
CA LYS A 57 -7.48 -5.97 6.60
C LYS A 57 -7.08 -7.20 5.81
N THR A 58 -6.04 -7.90 6.27
CA THR A 58 -5.52 -9.10 5.62
C THR A 58 -6.53 -10.24 5.58
N LEU A 59 -7.43 -10.33 6.57
CA LEU A 59 -8.53 -11.30 6.56
C LEU A 59 -9.57 -10.95 5.49
N VAL A 60 -9.89 -9.66 5.33
CA VAL A 60 -10.78 -9.20 4.26
C VAL A 60 -10.18 -9.50 2.89
N SER A 61 -8.91 -9.18 2.67
CA SER A 61 -8.19 -9.49 1.43
C SER A 61 -8.16 -11.00 1.12
N ALA A 62 -7.92 -11.85 2.13
CA ALA A 62 -7.97 -13.30 1.99
C ALA A 62 -9.39 -13.82 1.69
N GLY A 63 -10.42 -13.25 2.32
CA GLY A 63 -11.82 -13.61 2.05
C GLY A 63 -12.23 -13.25 0.62
N LEU A 64 -11.81 -12.08 0.14
CA LEU A 64 -12.03 -11.66 -1.25
C LEU A 64 -11.37 -12.61 -2.25
N SER A 65 -10.11 -13.02 -2.00
CA SER A 65 -9.41 -13.93 -2.90
C SER A 65 -10.07 -15.31 -2.95
N ILE A 66 -10.47 -15.85 -1.80
CA ILE A 66 -11.22 -17.10 -1.70
C ILE A 66 -12.55 -16.99 -2.45
N SER A 67 -13.35 -15.96 -2.15
CA SER A 67 -14.68 -15.80 -2.76
C SER A 67 -14.60 -15.63 -4.28
N PHE A 68 -13.64 -14.86 -4.79
CA PHE A 68 -13.51 -14.58 -6.21
C PHE A 68 -13.09 -15.84 -7.00
N LEU A 69 -12.08 -16.55 -6.47
CA LEU A 69 -11.50 -17.72 -7.14
C LEU A 69 -12.26 -19.04 -6.89
N SER A 70 -13.22 -19.07 -5.95
CA SER A 70 -14.08 -20.25 -5.72
C SER A 70 -15.23 -20.39 -6.72
N GLY A 71 -15.42 -19.42 -7.62
CA GLY A 71 -16.45 -19.48 -8.65
C GLY A 71 -16.01 -20.26 -9.88
N VAL A 72 -16.27 -19.71 -11.07
CA VAL A 72 -15.90 -20.34 -12.34
C VAL A 72 -14.37 -20.33 -12.51
N SER A 73 -13.83 -21.36 -13.15
CA SER A 73 -12.41 -21.47 -13.53
C SER A 73 -11.99 -20.35 -14.51
N GLY A 74 -10.68 -20.14 -14.69
CA GLY A 74 -10.15 -19.14 -15.61
C GLY A 74 -10.19 -17.70 -15.07
N ARG A 75 -10.08 -17.54 -13.74
CA ARG A 75 -10.08 -16.24 -13.06
C ARG A 75 -8.71 -15.90 -12.49
N LYS A 76 -8.40 -14.61 -12.35
CA LYS A 76 -7.16 -14.15 -11.72
C LYS A 76 -7.41 -13.15 -10.59
N PHE A 77 -6.90 -13.47 -9.41
CA PHE A 77 -6.91 -12.57 -8.27
C PHE A 77 -5.49 -12.11 -7.95
N ILE A 78 -5.31 -10.80 -7.85
CA ILE A 78 -4.02 -10.17 -7.59
C ILE A 78 -4.10 -9.43 -6.26
N TYR A 79 -3.31 -9.90 -5.30
CA TYR A 79 -3.12 -9.24 -4.02
C TYR A 79 -1.79 -8.49 -4.04
N LEU A 80 -1.84 -7.17 -3.87
CA LEU A 80 -0.66 -6.31 -3.73
C LEU A 80 -0.58 -5.75 -2.31
N LYS A 81 0.57 -5.94 -1.68
CA LYS A 81 0.96 -5.28 -0.42
C LYS A 81 2.14 -4.34 -0.70
N PRO A 82 1.90 -3.05 -0.99
CA PRO A 82 3.00 -2.17 -1.36
C PRO A 82 4.04 -1.97 -0.25
N VAL A 83 3.61 -1.97 1.02
CA VAL A 83 4.47 -1.73 2.19
C VAL A 83 4.23 -2.81 3.23
N GLN A 84 5.27 -3.53 3.61
CA GLN A 84 5.28 -4.53 4.68
C GLN A 84 6.38 -4.20 5.70
N THR A 85 6.05 -4.22 6.98
CA THR A 85 7.01 -4.08 8.09
C THR A 85 7.02 -5.35 8.92
N GLY A 86 8.10 -5.66 9.65
CA GLY A 86 8.20 -6.91 10.41
C GLY A 86 8.65 -8.14 9.59
N PHE A 87 9.15 -7.95 8.36
CA PHE A 87 9.50 -9.04 7.44
C PHE A 87 10.89 -9.64 7.74
N PRO A 88 11.10 -10.98 7.68
CA PRO A 88 10.22 -12.00 7.13
C PRO A 88 9.29 -12.68 8.14
N GLN A 89 9.28 -12.29 9.41
CA GLN A 89 8.37 -12.87 10.41
C GLN A 89 6.91 -12.58 10.04
N ASP A 90 6.60 -11.31 9.79
CA ASP A 90 5.31 -10.85 9.30
C ASP A 90 5.32 -10.74 7.77
N SER A 91 4.29 -11.29 7.13
CA SER A 91 4.04 -11.13 5.69
C SER A 91 2.57 -11.34 5.39
N ASP A 92 1.90 -10.25 5.04
CA ASP A 92 0.49 -10.28 4.66
C ASP A 92 0.28 -11.04 3.34
N SER A 93 1.21 -10.93 2.38
CA SER A 93 1.13 -11.68 1.11
C SER A 93 1.22 -13.19 1.33
N ARG A 94 2.14 -13.62 2.20
CA ARG A 94 2.28 -15.01 2.63
C ARG A 94 1.06 -15.49 3.41
N PHE A 95 0.45 -14.62 4.22
CA PHE A 95 -0.78 -14.95 4.94
C PHE A 95 -1.94 -15.23 3.97
N VAL A 96 -2.18 -14.35 2.99
CA VAL A 96 -3.23 -14.54 1.96
C VAL A 96 -2.97 -15.81 1.16
N TYR A 97 -1.73 -16.02 0.71
CA TYR A 97 -1.32 -17.23 -0.02
C TYR A 97 -1.57 -18.52 0.78
N ARG A 98 -1.18 -18.55 2.06
CA ARG A 98 -1.39 -19.71 2.94
C ARG A 98 -2.86 -19.97 3.22
N LYS A 99 -3.64 -18.93 3.55
CA LYS A 99 -5.08 -19.09 3.84
C LYS A 99 -5.86 -19.60 2.64
N PHE A 100 -5.52 -19.11 1.45
CA PHE A 100 -6.08 -19.66 0.22
C PHE A 100 -5.69 -21.12 0.00
N SER A 101 -4.40 -21.45 0.20
CA SER A 101 -3.90 -22.83 0.07
C SER A 101 -4.58 -23.81 1.05
N GLU A 102 -4.76 -23.38 2.30
CA GLU A 102 -5.52 -24.12 3.32
C GLU A 102 -6.97 -24.32 2.89
N PHE A 103 -7.63 -23.26 2.40
CA PHE A 103 -9.00 -23.33 1.91
C PHE A 103 -9.16 -24.38 0.79
N VAL A 104 -8.30 -24.33 -0.24
CA VAL A 104 -8.33 -25.31 -1.35
C VAL A 104 -8.08 -26.73 -0.86
N SER A 105 -7.17 -26.91 0.12
CA SER A 105 -6.87 -28.23 0.68
C SER A 105 -8.07 -28.84 1.43
N LEU A 106 -8.84 -28.00 2.13
CA LEU A 106 -10.00 -28.43 2.92
C LEU A 106 -11.26 -28.63 2.08
N HIS A 107 -11.51 -27.75 1.10
CA HIS A 107 -12.77 -27.74 0.34
C HIS A 107 -12.67 -28.46 -1.01
N ARG A 108 -11.45 -28.73 -1.48
CA ARG A 108 -11.16 -29.46 -2.74
C ARG A 108 -12.03 -28.98 -3.91
N PRO A 109 -11.96 -27.68 -4.28
CA PRO A 109 -12.67 -27.17 -5.45
C PRO A 109 -12.30 -27.96 -6.71
N GLU A 110 -13.26 -28.08 -7.63
CA GLU A 110 -13.07 -28.83 -8.87
C GLU A 110 -12.01 -28.17 -9.77
N SER A 111 -11.93 -26.84 -9.73
CA SER A 111 -10.98 -26.02 -10.49
C SER A 111 -9.58 -26.03 -9.87
N SER A 112 -8.56 -26.13 -10.71
CA SER A 112 -7.16 -25.96 -10.28
C SER A 112 -6.79 -24.48 -10.23
N VAL A 113 -5.99 -24.11 -9.24
CA VAL A 113 -5.52 -22.74 -9.03
C VAL A 113 -4.01 -22.72 -8.93
N GLU A 114 -3.37 -21.91 -9.76
CA GLU A 114 -1.96 -21.62 -9.66
C GLU A 114 -1.74 -20.45 -8.69
N ALA A 115 -1.20 -20.74 -7.50
CA ALA A 115 -0.96 -19.76 -6.47
C ALA A 115 0.52 -19.39 -6.41
N SER A 116 0.82 -18.10 -6.23
CA SER A 116 2.19 -17.61 -6.06
C SER A 116 2.27 -16.49 -5.03
N ASP A 117 3.41 -16.43 -4.32
CA ASP A 117 3.77 -15.36 -3.40
C ASP A 117 5.11 -14.77 -3.84
N HIS A 118 5.23 -13.44 -3.84
CA HIS A 118 6.39 -12.72 -4.34
C HIS A 118 6.77 -11.60 -3.37
N VAL A 119 8.07 -11.35 -3.22
CA VAL A 119 8.61 -10.18 -2.53
C VAL A 119 9.64 -9.53 -3.44
N LEU A 120 9.28 -8.37 -3.99
CA LEU A 120 10.09 -7.71 -5.02
C LEU A 120 11.32 -7.05 -4.41
N ARG A 121 11.12 -6.18 -3.41
CA ARG A 121 12.19 -5.42 -2.77
C ARG A 121 12.06 -5.50 -1.26
N ALA A 122 13.19 -5.51 -0.58
CA ALA A 122 13.24 -5.51 0.88
C ALA A 122 14.46 -4.73 1.36
N SER A 123 14.44 -4.22 2.59
CA SER A 123 15.62 -3.62 3.20
C SER A 123 16.75 -4.64 3.28
N ALA A 124 18.00 -4.16 3.33
CA ALA A 124 19.14 -5.05 3.43
C ALA A 124 19.10 -5.93 4.69
N LEU A 125 18.56 -5.41 5.81
CA LEU A 125 18.40 -6.17 7.05
C LEU A 125 17.35 -7.29 6.90
N ALA A 126 16.22 -6.98 6.27
CA ALA A 126 15.14 -7.94 6.02
C ALA A 126 15.58 -9.02 5.02
N SER A 127 16.33 -8.60 3.99
CA SER A 127 16.92 -9.48 2.98
C SER A 127 17.96 -10.42 3.58
N GLN A 128 18.81 -9.91 4.47
CA GLN A 128 19.81 -10.70 5.18
C GLN A 128 19.16 -11.77 6.08
N GLU A 129 18.07 -11.42 6.75
CA GLU A 129 17.33 -12.37 7.59
C GLU A 129 16.68 -13.49 6.77
N LEU A 130 16.14 -13.16 5.59
CA LEU A 130 15.54 -14.17 4.71
C LEU A 130 16.60 -15.05 4.01
N LEU A 131 17.67 -14.45 3.49
CA LEU A 131 18.66 -15.13 2.64
C LEU A 131 19.86 -15.70 3.41
N GLY A 132 20.06 -15.30 4.68
CA GLY A 132 21.19 -15.73 5.50
C GLY A 132 22.55 -15.17 5.04
N LYS A 133 22.58 -14.12 4.20
CA LYS A 133 23.81 -13.49 3.69
C LYS A 133 23.76 -11.97 3.78
N ASN A 134 24.92 -11.33 3.88
CA ASN A 134 25.01 -9.87 3.88
C ASN A 134 24.49 -9.29 2.56
N CYS A 135 23.56 -8.35 2.63
CA CYS A 135 22.92 -7.71 1.48
C CYS A 135 23.23 -6.20 1.36
N GLY A 136 24.20 -5.69 2.13
CA GLY A 136 24.60 -4.28 2.07
C GLY A 136 23.70 -3.37 2.91
N GLY A 137 23.30 -2.23 2.34
CA GLY A 137 22.43 -1.23 2.98
C GLY A 137 21.34 -0.73 2.04
N GLY A 138 20.32 -0.06 2.60
CA GLY A 138 19.21 0.45 1.81
C GLY A 138 18.24 -0.62 1.33
N ILE A 139 17.58 -0.35 0.21
CA ILE A 139 16.61 -1.26 -0.42
C ILE A 139 17.32 -2.16 -1.43
N VAL A 140 17.05 -3.45 -1.34
CA VAL A 140 17.62 -4.52 -2.16
C VAL A 140 16.53 -5.08 -3.06
N ASN A 141 16.86 -5.30 -4.34
CA ASN A 141 16.01 -6.07 -5.24
C ASN A 141 16.12 -7.56 -4.86
N LEU A 142 15.11 -8.06 -4.16
CA LEU A 142 15.09 -9.39 -3.60
C LEU A 142 14.64 -10.42 -4.64
N GLY A 143 13.62 -10.10 -5.43
CA GLY A 143 13.08 -10.99 -6.48
C GLY A 143 12.64 -12.38 -5.97
N TRP A 144 12.33 -12.49 -4.68
CA TRP A 144 11.95 -13.76 -4.07
C TRP A 144 10.54 -14.14 -4.50
N HIS A 145 10.33 -15.40 -4.83
CA HIS A 145 9.01 -15.91 -5.15
C HIS A 145 8.90 -17.41 -4.85
N GLU A 146 7.68 -17.83 -4.56
CA GLU A 146 7.28 -19.24 -4.55
C GLU A 146 5.98 -19.43 -5.35
N LYS A 147 5.80 -20.64 -5.89
CA LYS A 147 4.68 -20.95 -6.77
C LYS A 147 4.24 -22.39 -6.59
N LYS A 148 2.93 -22.64 -6.57
CA LYS A 148 2.34 -23.97 -6.37
C LYS A 148 1.03 -24.10 -7.14
N LEU A 149 0.84 -25.25 -7.79
CA LEU A 149 -0.46 -25.66 -8.32
C LEU A 149 -1.29 -26.30 -7.20
N LEU A 150 -2.50 -25.81 -6.99
CA LEU A 150 -3.45 -26.27 -5.99
C LEU A 150 -4.69 -26.87 -6.68
N GLY A 151 -5.30 -27.90 -6.10
CA GLY A 151 -6.54 -28.51 -6.60
C GLY A 151 -6.34 -29.83 -7.38
N SER A 152 -7.32 -30.17 -8.23
CA SER A 152 -7.50 -31.48 -8.89
C SER A 152 -6.50 -31.81 -10.01
N GLY A 153 -5.66 -30.85 -10.42
CA GLY A 153 -4.61 -31.03 -11.44
C GLY A 153 -5.11 -30.97 -12.89
N GLN A 154 -6.39 -30.66 -13.14
CA GLN A 154 -6.90 -30.41 -14.50
C GLN A 154 -6.31 -29.10 -15.07
N LYS A 155 -5.79 -29.15 -16.30
CA LYS A 155 -5.03 -28.05 -16.93
C LYS A 155 -5.86 -27.07 -17.75
N SER A 156 -7.14 -27.34 -18.02
CA SER A 156 -7.97 -26.45 -18.84
C SER A 156 -8.64 -25.39 -17.97
N GLY A 157 -8.38 -24.10 -18.21
CA GLY A 157 -8.97 -22.98 -17.48
C GLY A 157 -8.42 -22.78 -16.06
N ILE A 158 -7.10 -22.89 -15.86
CA ILE A 158 -6.49 -22.71 -14.53
C ILE A 158 -6.70 -21.28 -14.04
N SER A 159 -7.24 -21.12 -12.82
CA SER A 159 -7.33 -19.82 -12.16
C SER A 159 -5.99 -19.45 -11.53
N GLU A 160 -5.72 -18.16 -11.31
CA GLU A 160 -4.46 -17.67 -10.73
C GLU A 160 -4.69 -16.87 -9.44
N LEU A 161 -3.92 -17.18 -8.40
CA LEU A 161 -3.73 -16.31 -7.24
C LEU A 161 -2.30 -15.76 -7.26
N VAL A 162 -2.17 -14.44 -7.30
CA VAL A 162 -0.87 -13.76 -7.32
C VAL A 162 -0.77 -12.81 -6.13
N CYS A 163 0.00 -13.18 -5.13
CA CYS A 163 0.29 -12.35 -3.95
C CYS A 163 1.66 -11.68 -4.13
N LYS A 164 1.76 -10.35 -3.99
CA LYS A 164 3.03 -9.63 -4.12
C LYS A 164 3.21 -8.60 -3.01
N THR A 165 4.39 -8.61 -2.40
CA THR A 165 4.89 -7.51 -1.56
C THR A 165 5.86 -6.67 -2.38
N LEU A 166 5.64 -5.35 -2.47
CA LEU A 166 6.54 -4.47 -3.24
C LEU A 166 7.79 -4.09 -2.45
N TYR A 167 7.59 -3.58 -1.23
CA TYR A 167 8.67 -3.17 -0.32
C TYR A 167 8.46 -3.77 1.07
N ALA A 168 9.51 -4.34 1.63
CA ALA A 168 9.50 -4.94 2.96
C ALA A 168 10.65 -4.44 3.86
N TRP A 169 10.38 -4.25 5.15
CA TRP A 169 11.38 -3.88 6.17
C TRP A 169 11.38 -4.86 7.33
N LYS A 170 12.51 -4.95 8.03
CA LYS A 170 12.73 -5.97 9.07
C LYS A 170 11.94 -5.68 10.32
N GLU A 171 12.06 -4.48 10.87
CA GLU A 171 11.44 -4.20 12.16
C GLU A 171 9.93 -3.95 12.03
N ALA A 172 9.18 -4.43 13.02
CA ALA A 172 7.75 -4.24 13.13
C ALA A 172 7.41 -2.85 13.72
N LEU A 173 7.77 -1.79 12.99
CA LEU A 173 7.47 -0.40 13.32
C LEU A 173 6.65 0.25 12.19
N SER A 174 6.15 1.47 12.40
CA SER A 174 5.47 2.19 11.33
C SER A 174 6.42 2.46 10.14
N PRO A 175 5.92 2.50 8.88
CA PRO A 175 6.76 2.56 7.67
C PRO A 175 7.83 3.66 7.67
N HIS A 176 7.49 4.92 7.96
CA HIS A 176 8.47 6.01 8.00
C HIS A 176 9.59 5.79 9.02
N VAL A 177 9.26 5.26 10.21
CA VAL A 177 10.24 5.03 11.29
C VAL A 177 11.22 3.94 10.87
N VAL A 178 10.72 2.82 10.35
CA VAL A 178 11.59 1.71 9.96
C VAL A 178 12.40 2.03 8.71
N ALA A 179 11.83 2.79 7.77
CA ALA A 179 12.53 3.21 6.57
C ALA A 179 13.74 4.11 6.90
N GLU A 180 13.57 5.05 7.83
CA GLU A 180 14.68 5.88 8.34
C GLU A 180 15.68 5.03 9.14
N LYS A 181 15.20 4.20 10.08
CA LYS A 181 16.04 3.39 10.97
C LYS A 181 16.93 2.40 10.21
N GLU A 182 16.41 1.78 9.17
CA GLU A 182 17.13 0.80 8.37
C GLU A 182 17.90 1.43 7.19
N GLY A 183 17.92 2.77 7.09
CA GLY A 183 18.57 3.49 5.99
C GLY A 183 17.99 3.15 4.62
N ALA A 184 16.72 2.76 4.58
CA ALA A 184 16.02 2.15 3.45
C ALA A 184 14.76 2.96 3.11
N ARG A 185 14.92 4.29 3.04
CA ARG A 185 13.87 5.24 2.69
C ARG A 185 13.53 5.16 1.20
N ILE A 186 12.24 5.26 0.89
CA ILE A 186 11.71 5.29 -0.47
C ILE A 186 10.92 6.58 -0.64
N GLU A 187 11.20 7.31 -1.70
CA GLU A 187 10.48 8.53 -2.05
C GLU A 187 9.17 8.22 -2.78
N ASP A 188 8.19 9.10 -2.64
CA ASP A 188 6.84 8.89 -3.17
C ASP A 188 6.83 8.66 -4.69
N ALA A 189 7.68 9.37 -5.43
CA ALA A 189 7.78 9.21 -6.89
C ALA A 189 8.22 7.79 -7.29
N GLU A 190 9.24 7.25 -6.62
CA GLU A 190 9.73 5.89 -6.87
C GLU A 190 8.69 4.83 -6.46
N PHE A 191 8.01 5.05 -5.34
CA PHE A 191 6.93 4.20 -4.89
C PHE A 191 5.80 4.13 -5.93
N LEU A 192 5.33 5.29 -6.40
CA LEU A 192 4.26 5.42 -7.39
C LEU A 192 4.63 4.75 -8.71
N GLU A 193 5.85 4.96 -9.19
CA GLU A 193 6.34 4.34 -10.42
C GLU A 193 6.38 2.80 -10.32
N THR A 194 6.85 2.28 -9.18
CA THR A 194 6.93 0.84 -8.94
C THR A 194 5.54 0.21 -8.86
N LEU A 195 4.60 0.87 -8.17
CA LEU A 195 3.22 0.40 -8.10
C LEU A 195 2.55 0.44 -9.48
N LYS A 196 2.74 1.52 -10.25
CA LYS A 196 2.25 1.65 -11.63
C LYS A 196 2.77 0.51 -12.51
N SER A 197 4.08 0.27 -12.49
CA SER A 197 4.73 -0.83 -13.23
C SER A 197 4.15 -2.19 -12.86
N CYS A 198 3.91 -2.43 -11.56
CA CYS A 198 3.30 -3.67 -11.10
C CYS A 198 1.86 -3.85 -11.61
N LEU A 199 1.03 -2.79 -11.57
CA LEU A 199 -0.34 -2.82 -12.09
C LEU A 199 -0.37 -3.10 -13.60
N GLY A 200 0.55 -2.50 -14.37
CA GLY A 200 0.67 -2.74 -15.81
C GLY A 200 1.07 -4.18 -16.16
N ALA A 201 2.19 -4.66 -15.61
CA ALA A 201 2.72 -6.00 -15.91
C ALA A 201 1.73 -7.13 -15.59
N ASN A 202 0.94 -6.94 -14.54
CA ASN A 202 -0.08 -7.89 -14.11
C ASN A 202 -1.25 -8.03 -15.10
N SER A 203 -1.57 -6.99 -15.87
CA SER A 203 -2.63 -7.00 -16.87
C SER A 203 -2.24 -7.73 -18.15
N GLU A 204 -0.95 -7.75 -18.50
CA GLU A 204 -0.46 -8.34 -19.76
C GLU A 204 -0.34 -9.88 -19.69
N THR A 205 -0.16 -10.43 -18.49
CA THR A 205 0.18 -11.86 -18.33
C THR A 205 -1.03 -12.80 -18.44
N PHE A 206 -2.27 -12.29 -18.39
CA PHE A 206 -3.48 -13.12 -18.29
C PHE A 206 -4.43 -12.91 -19.47
N VAL A 207 -3.95 -13.23 -20.68
CA VAL A 207 -4.77 -13.28 -21.89
C VAL A 207 -5.05 -14.76 -22.19
N HIS A 208 -6.31 -15.17 -22.11
CA HIS A 208 -6.71 -16.55 -22.39
C HIS A 208 -6.61 -16.84 -23.90
N GLU A 209 -6.04 -17.99 -24.28
CA GLU A 209 -5.87 -18.41 -25.68
C GLU A 209 -7.19 -18.62 -26.45
N CYS A 210 -8.35 -18.59 -25.78
CA CYS A 210 -9.67 -18.85 -26.39
C CYS A 210 -10.55 -17.61 -26.65
N GLY A 211 -10.05 -16.39 -26.47
CA GLY A 211 -10.79 -15.17 -26.85
C GLY A 211 -11.96 -14.77 -25.93
N GLU A 212 -12.18 -15.47 -24.82
CA GLU A 212 -13.03 -14.98 -23.73
C GLU A 212 -12.18 -14.16 -22.73
N ASN A 213 -12.68 -12.98 -22.35
CA ASN A 213 -12.00 -12.12 -21.37
C ASN A 213 -11.95 -12.82 -20.02
N ALA A 214 -10.75 -13.28 -19.64
CA ALA A 214 -10.53 -13.91 -18.35
C ALA A 214 -10.77 -12.89 -17.22
N GLU A 215 -11.63 -13.24 -16.25
CA GLU A 215 -12.07 -12.30 -15.22
C GLU A 215 -10.94 -12.08 -14.22
N MET A 216 -10.53 -10.82 -14.05
CA MET A 216 -9.45 -10.43 -13.15
C MET A 216 -9.95 -9.48 -12.06
N MET A 217 -9.38 -9.56 -10.87
CA MET A 217 -9.55 -8.57 -9.81
C MET A 217 -8.20 -8.29 -9.13
N CYS A 218 -7.91 -7.03 -8.87
CA CYS A 218 -6.74 -6.61 -8.10
C CYS A 218 -7.16 -5.89 -6.81
N VAL A 219 -6.49 -6.21 -5.71
CA VAL A 219 -6.60 -5.51 -4.44
C VAL A 219 -5.23 -4.99 -4.01
N ILE A 220 -5.18 -3.72 -3.59
CA ILE A 220 -4.00 -3.06 -3.04
C ILE A 220 -4.25 -2.84 -1.55
N GLU A 221 -3.59 -3.59 -0.69
CA GLU A 221 -3.76 -3.46 0.75
C GLU A 221 -2.78 -2.45 1.35
N THR A 222 -3.31 -1.43 2.04
CA THR A 222 -2.49 -0.39 2.68
C THR A 222 -1.82 -0.88 3.98
N ALA A 223 -0.81 -0.16 4.46
CA ALA A 223 -0.14 -0.45 5.74
C ALA A 223 -0.70 0.44 6.85
N GLY A 224 -1.20 -0.14 7.95
CA GLY A 224 -1.80 0.69 9.02
C GLY A 224 -3.18 1.29 8.66
N GLY A 225 -3.48 2.48 9.18
CA GLY A 225 -4.76 3.19 9.00
C GLY A 225 -4.70 4.25 7.89
N VAL A 226 -5.85 4.81 7.48
CA VAL A 226 -5.96 5.72 6.31
C VAL A 226 -4.86 6.79 6.22
N ALA A 227 -4.62 7.50 7.32
CA ALA A 227 -3.63 8.58 7.41
C ALA A 227 -2.32 8.17 8.11
N SER A 228 -1.99 6.87 8.13
CA SER A 228 -0.66 6.47 8.60
C SER A 228 0.44 7.04 7.68
N PRO A 229 1.66 7.27 8.17
CA PRO A 229 2.75 7.72 7.32
C PRO A 229 3.29 6.58 6.45
N SER A 230 3.57 6.89 5.18
CA SER A 230 4.28 6.05 4.21
C SER A 230 5.78 5.95 4.56
N PRO A 231 6.59 5.15 3.83
CA PRO A 231 8.04 5.12 4.03
C PRO A 231 8.74 6.48 3.88
N SER A 232 8.20 7.41 3.08
CA SER A 232 8.73 8.78 2.94
C SER A 232 8.27 9.71 4.07
N GLY A 233 7.26 9.30 4.85
CA GLY A 233 6.60 10.12 5.86
C GLY A 233 5.37 10.88 5.36
N SER A 234 5.06 10.86 4.06
CA SER A 234 3.79 11.38 3.54
C SER A 234 2.60 10.56 4.06
N LEU A 235 1.40 11.16 4.14
CA LEU A 235 0.22 10.39 4.51
C LEU A 235 -0.15 9.44 3.36
N GLN A 236 -0.47 8.17 3.65
CA GLN A 236 -0.79 7.24 2.56
C GLN A 236 -1.99 7.68 1.72
N CYS A 237 -3.00 8.31 2.34
CA CYS A 237 -4.14 8.86 1.60
C CYS A 237 -3.72 9.88 0.53
N ASP A 238 -2.65 10.64 0.78
CA ASP A 238 -2.07 11.57 -0.19
C ASP A 238 -1.16 10.83 -1.19
N LEU A 239 -0.37 9.86 -0.72
CA LEU A 239 0.49 9.02 -1.57
C LEU A 239 -0.30 8.30 -2.66
N TYR A 240 -1.40 7.64 -2.33
CA TYR A 240 -2.21 6.91 -3.31
C TYR A 240 -3.16 7.80 -4.13
N ARG A 241 -3.28 9.09 -3.77
CA ARG A 241 -4.21 10.04 -4.40
C ARG A 241 -4.07 10.18 -5.92
N PRO A 242 -2.88 10.09 -6.54
CA PRO A 242 -2.74 10.16 -8.00
C PRO A 242 -3.49 9.06 -8.74
N PHE A 243 -3.61 7.86 -8.16
CA PHE A 243 -4.33 6.75 -8.78
C PHE A 243 -5.86 6.89 -8.68
N ARG A 244 -6.41 7.61 -7.71
CA ARG A 244 -7.88 7.78 -7.52
C ARG A 244 -8.68 6.46 -7.56
N LEU A 245 -8.09 5.36 -7.09
CA LEU A 245 -8.74 4.05 -7.13
C LEU A 245 -9.95 4.00 -6.18
N PRO A 246 -11.00 3.22 -6.53
CA PRO A 246 -12.08 2.94 -5.58
C PRO A 246 -11.52 2.19 -4.36
N GLY A 247 -12.15 2.40 -3.20
CA GLY A 247 -11.66 1.89 -1.93
C GLY A 247 -12.68 1.04 -1.17
N ILE A 248 -12.18 0.04 -0.45
CA ILE A 248 -12.91 -0.70 0.59
C ILE A 248 -12.34 -0.25 1.94
N LEU A 249 -13.20 0.15 2.88
CA LEU A 249 -12.76 0.54 4.23
C LEU A 249 -13.11 -0.54 5.24
N VAL A 250 -12.09 -1.11 5.88
CA VAL A 250 -12.25 -2.00 7.04
C VAL A 250 -12.43 -1.15 8.29
N GLY A 251 -13.67 -1.08 8.77
CA GLY A 251 -14.06 -0.34 9.98
C GLY A 251 -13.68 -1.07 11.28
N ASP A 252 -13.74 -0.35 12.40
CA ASP A 252 -13.61 -0.93 13.73
C ASP A 252 -15.02 -1.16 14.32
N GLY A 253 -15.30 -2.40 14.71
CA GLY A 253 -16.58 -2.78 15.32
C GLY A 253 -16.67 -2.47 16.82
N LYS A 254 -15.59 -1.98 17.43
CA LYS A 254 -15.56 -1.62 18.86
C LYS A 254 -16.34 -0.34 19.14
N LEU A 255 -16.82 -0.21 20.38
CA LEU A 255 -17.51 0.98 20.85
C LEU A 255 -16.59 2.21 20.75
N GLY A 256 -17.09 3.30 20.13
CA GLY A 256 -16.36 4.57 19.99
C GLY A 256 -15.54 4.71 18.70
N ALA A 257 -15.76 3.83 17.71
CA ALA A 257 -15.06 3.82 16.42
C ALA A 257 -15.58 4.82 15.37
N PHE A 258 -16.49 5.73 15.75
CA PHE A 258 -17.09 6.76 14.89
C PHE A 258 -16.46 8.13 15.16
#